data_AF-A0A811QB68-F1
#
_entry.id   AF-A0A811QB68-F1
#
_cell.length_a   1.000
_cell.length_b   1.000
_cell.length_c   1.000
_cell.angle_alpha   90.00
_cell.angle_beta   90.00
_cell.angle_gamma   90.00
#
_symmetry.space_group_name_H-M   'P 1'
#
loop_
_entity.id
_entity.type
_entity.pdbx_description
1 polymer ?
#
loop_
_entity_poly.entity_id
_entity_poly.type
_entity_poly.pdbx_seq_one_letter_code
_entity_poly.pdbx_strand_id
1 'polypeptide(L)'
;MPPPFPPSSAPPRLLAGGDHHPPPTSASSPEHPFHSAHLVLPSPSPSPADLSSPHLPLALAFAFLTEPSPLPRRLLVVLHTAGARFPAFYHAFASALLSLPFPLLLPHPRTRLLLAASELARAAAPGFAPLLASLLRRVPFPGDARLLEVLHEHASFLADEEPQLLATAVFAFLRLLSRNRLAPAAGSVECKDCEECKGAKNLQECRGRLLSFCVSVPRDHFQVCALLGRDLVRSLHELALVPEFQVLWRDLMLDHAADVCRIGTPRWCTAVAITSEMETQLLFMMNNVKWGDQKRFQLWFARKHLMVPGGEERIPDIVRFICCGYHPTNEVMQSGVIARWAVVGWLLMSCSKGYVVANAKLALFYDWLFFEEGRGSVMNIEPAMLLMVNSVSQYTDITNMLLELLFLLIDNYDVQRKEAIALCVRSAFGVLVKKGVVPSLEPLKGCDKLSPLLRQKLLAFLSNTCEAAEEACGSQSMRFLKEQN
;
A
#
# COMPACT_ATOMS: atom_id res chain seq x y z
N MET A 1 -1.84 -5.26 39.77
CA MET A 1 -2.07 -3.82 39.53
C MET A 1 -1.00 -3.33 38.58
N PRO A 2 -1.34 -2.83 37.38
CA PRO A 2 -0.35 -2.21 36.50
C PRO A 2 0.00 -0.79 37.00
N PRO A 3 1.18 -0.25 36.67
CA PRO A 3 1.57 1.09 37.09
C PRO A 3 0.78 2.17 36.32
N PRO A 4 0.61 3.37 36.89
CA PRO A 4 -0.10 4.47 36.23
C PRO A 4 0.68 4.96 35.00
N PHE A 5 -0.06 5.33 33.95
CA PHE A 5 0.47 5.99 32.75
C PHE A 5 1.21 7.29 33.13
N PRO A 6 2.33 7.62 32.46
CA PRO A 6 2.98 8.91 32.67
C PRO A 6 2.07 10.05 32.18
N PRO A 7 2.17 11.25 32.78
CA PRO A 7 1.38 12.40 32.35
C PRO A 7 1.72 12.77 30.91
N SER A 8 0.67 13.02 30.12
CA SER A 8 0.73 13.56 28.77
C SER A 8 1.64 14.79 28.74
N SER A 9 2.71 14.74 27.94
CA SER A 9 3.55 15.88 27.64
C SER A 9 2.71 16.94 26.90
N ALA A 10 2.76 18.17 27.38
CA ALA A 10 2.14 19.31 26.71
C ALA A 10 2.57 19.38 25.23
N PRO A 11 1.71 19.82 24.30
CA PRO A 11 2.09 19.94 22.90
C PRO A 11 3.25 20.94 22.76
N PRO A 12 4.21 20.70 21.84
CA PRO A 12 5.29 21.64 21.59
C PRO A 12 4.73 22.97 21.09
N ARG A 13 5.26 24.07 21.62
CA ARG A 13 4.95 25.45 21.19
C ARG A 13 5.45 25.67 19.75
N LEU A 14 4.59 25.46 18.77
CA LEU A 14 4.78 25.86 17.37
C LEU A 14 3.68 26.84 16.92
N LEU A 15 3.47 27.91 17.70
CA LEU A 15 2.69 29.09 17.30
C LEU A 15 3.54 30.38 17.33
N ALA A 16 4.84 30.27 17.06
CA ALA A 16 5.71 31.43 16.88
C ALA A 16 6.56 31.23 15.63
N GLY A 17 6.04 31.64 14.49
CA GLY A 17 6.75 31.51 13.21
C GLY A 17 5.90 32.00 12.05
N GLY A 18 5.71 33.31 11.96
CA GLY A 18 5.06 34.00 10.85
C GLY A 18 4.96 35.49 11.17
N ASP A 19 5.65 36.31 10.39
CA ASP A 19 5.76 37.77 10.57
C ASP A 19 4.41 38.48 10.39
N HIS A 20 3.53 38.39 11.37
CA HIS A 20 2.42 39.31 11.62
C HIS A 20 2.04 39.21 13.10
N HIS A 21 2.78 39.91 13.97
CA HIS A 21 2.33 40.16 15.34
C HIS A 21 1.16 41.17 15.31
N PRO A 22 -0.07 40.82 15.72
CA PRO A 22 -1.03 41.84 16.10
C PRO A 22 -0.59 42.46 17.44
N PRO A 23 -0.96 43.73 17.73
CA PRO A 23 -0.60 44.39 18.98
C PRO A 23 -1.23 43.65 20.17
N PRO A 24 -0.68 43.80 21.40
CA PRO A 24 -1.10 43.03 22.55
C PRO A 24 -2.47 43.53 23.02
N THR A 25 -3.55 42.96 22.52
CA THR A 25 -4.85 43.07 23.19
C THR A 25 -4.86 42.08 24.34
N SER A 26 -5.22 42.57 25.53
CA SER A 26 -5.20 41.79 26.76
C SER A 26 -5.94 40.46 26.60
N ALA A 27 -5.48 39.43 27.31
CA ALA A 27 -6.11 38.12 27.42
C ALA A 27 -7.50 38.16 28.08
N SER A 28 -8.19 39.29 28.06
CA SER A 28 -9.52 39.55 28.64
C SER A 28 -10.47 40.22 27.63
N SER A 29 -10.03 40.50 26.40
CA SER A 29 -10.88 41.10 25.37
C SER A 29 -11.89 40.07 24.82
N PRO A 30 -13.19 40.40 24.71
CA PRO A 30 -14.20 39.51 24.12
C PRO A 30 -13.96 39.20 22.63
N GLU A 31 -13.10 39.98 21.96
CA GLU A 31 -12.64 39.76 20.58
C GLU A 31 -11.39 38.85 20.49
N HIS A 32 -10.83 38.43 21.64
CA HIS A 32 -9.68 37.53 21.65
C HIS A 32 -10.12 36.14 21.15
N PRO A 33 -9.51 35.59 20.07
CA PRO A 33 -10.02 34.39 19.39
C PRO A 33 -10.18 33.18 20.32
N PHE A 34 -9.29 33.06 21.31
CA PHE A 34 -9.36 32.01 22.32
C PHE A 34 -10.55 32.19 23.28
N HIS A 35 -10.89 33.42 23.67
CA HIS A 35 -12.04 33.70 24.54
C HIS A 35 -13.36 33.37 23.87
N SER A 36 -13.52 33.69 22.59
CA SER A 36 -14.74 33.36 21.83
C SER A 36 -14.91 31.84 21.66
N ALA A 37 -13.82 31.08 21.49
CA ALA A 37 -13.88 29.62 21.41
C ALA A 37 -14.25 28.97 22.76
N HIS A 38 -13.80 29.54 23.88
CA HIS A 38 -14.18 29.10 25.23
C HIS A 38 -15.68 29.26 25.52
N LEU A 39 -16.35 30.26 24.91
CA LEU A 39 -17.80 30.49 25.04
C LEU A 39 -18.64 29.51 24.20
N VAL A 40 -18.10 28.97 23.11
CA VAL A 40 -18.80 28.03 22.21
C VAL A 40 -18.64 26.58 22.70
N LEU A 41 -17.56 26.27 23.41
CA LEU A 41 -17.26 24.92 23.88
C LEU A 41 -17.79 24.66 25.29
N PRO A 42 -18.49 23.52 25.52
CA PRO A 42 -19.07 23.20 26.83
C PRO A 42 -18.01 23.12 27.93
N SER A 43 -18.31 23.66 29.13
CA SER A 43 -17.49 23.57 30.36
C SER A 43 -16.93 22.16 30.56
N PRO A 44 -15.62 21.97 30.81
CA PRO A 44 -15.12 20.63 31.11
C PRO A 44 -15.80 20.20 32.41
N SER A 45 -16.58 19.12 32.39
CA SER A 45 -17.14 18.58 33.62
C SER A 45 -15.99 17.98 34.45
N PRO A 46 -16.10 17.91 35.79
CA PRO A 46 -15.07 17.33 36.65
C PRO A 46 -14.88 15.81 36.47
N SER A 47 -15.63 15.18 35.56
CA SER A 47 -15.46 13.78 35.18
C SER A 47 -14.53 13.72 33.95
N PRO A 48 -13.43 12.93 33.99
CA PRO A 48 -12.50 12.80 32.85
C PRO A 48 -13.09 12.08 31.62
N ALA A 49 -14.41 11.89 31.56
CA ALA A 49 -15.10 11.12 30.53
C ALA A 49 -16.01 11.94 29.59
N ASP A 50 -16.23 13.24 29.81
CA ASP A 50 -17.25 13.96 29.02
C ASP A 50 -16.70 14.56 27.71
N LEU A 51 -16.44 13.66 26.74
CA LEU A 51 -17.11 13.78 25.44
C LEU A 51 -18.53 13.21 25.62
N SER A 52 -19.38 13.77 26.48
CA SER A 52 -20.74 13.24 26.68
C SER A 52 -21.63 13.39 25.45
N SER A 53 -21.14 14.07 24.42
CA SER A 53 -21.79 14.23 23.14
C SER A 53 -20.84 13.82 22.00
N PRO A 54 -21.02 12.64 21.37
CA PRO A 54 -20.36 12.34 20.09
C PRO A 54 -20.69 13.37 19.00
N HIS A 55 -21.69 14.22 19.25
CA HIS A 55 -22.11 15.27 18.34
C HIS A 55 -21.10 16.40 18.20
N LEU A 56 -20.23 16.71 19.18
CA LEU A 56 -19.30 17.84 19.02
C LEU A 56 -18.24 17.59 17.91
N PRO A 57 -17.49 16.48 17.90
CA PRO A 57 -16.59 16.17 16.80
C PRO A 57 -17.30 16.06 15.45
N LEU A 58 -18.50 15.46 15.42
CA LEU A 58 -19.30 15.33 14.20
C LEU A 58 -19.81 16.68 13.68
N ALA A 59 -20.32 17.54 14.57
CA ALA A 59 -20.82 18.86 14.22
C ALA A 59 -19.69 19.76 13.75
N LEU A 60 -18.52 19.70 14.40
CA LEU A 60 -17.36 20.46 13.93
C LEU A 60 -16.85 19.92 12.60
N ALA A 61 -16.79 18.60 12.41
CA ALA A 61 -16.42 18.01 11.12
C ALA A 61 -17.39 18.45 10.01
N PHE A 62 -18.70 18.41 10.28
CA PHE A 62 -19.71 18.91 9.34
C PHE A 62 -19.48 20.39 9.01
N ALA A 63 -19.41 21.26 10.02
CA ALA A 63 -19.19 22.70 9.84
C ALA A 63 -17.90 22.98 9.05
N PHE A 64 -16.79 22.30 9.38
CA PHE A 64 -15.51 22.44 8.70
C PHE A 64 -15.62 22.08 7.21
N LEU A 65 -16.41 21.06 6.86
CA LEU A 65 -16.58 20.58 5.49
C LEU A 65 -17.58 21.41 4.66
N THR A 66 -18.57 22.04 5.31
CA THR A 66 -19.69 22.68 4.59
C THR A 66 -19.67 24.19 4.62
N GLU A 67 -18.94 24.82 5.54
CA GLU A 67 -18.90 26.28 5.63
C GLU A 67 -18.33 26.92 4.35
N PRO A 68 -18.91 28.06 3.90
CA PRO A 68 -18.48 28.76 2.69
C PRO A 68 -16.98 29.10 2.72
N SER A 69 -16.37 29.21 1.54
CA SER A 69 -14.99 29.67 1.40
C SER A 69 -14.90 31.19 1.64
N PRO A 70 -13.86 31.71 2.32
CA PRO A 70 -12.74 30.97 2.93
C PRO A 70 -13.09 30.35 4.30
N LEU A 71 -12.29 29.38 4.78
CA LEU A 71 -12.50 28.78 6.12
C LEU A 71 -12.59 29.89 7.18
N PRO A 72 -13.69 29.99 7.93
CA PRO A 72 -13.74 30.91 9.04
C PRO A 72 -12.64 30.56 10.05
N ARG A 73 -11.72 31.50 10.33
CA ARG A 73 -10.61 31.33 11.31
C ARG A 73 -11.10 30.81 12.66
N ARG A 74 -12.33 31.19 13.06
CA ARG A 74 -13.00 30.69 14.27
C ARG A 74 -13.08 29.16 14.32
N LEU A 75 -13.27 28.46 13.20
CA LEU A 75 -13.37 27.00 13.18
C LEU A 75 -12.03 26.32 13.47
N LEU A 76 -10.92 26.89 12.97
CA LEU A 76 -9.57 26.42 13.30
C LEU A 76 -9.30 26.61 14.79
N VAL A 77 -9.65 27.78 15.34
CA VAL A 77 -9.48 28.04 16.77
C VAL A 77 -10.32 27.06 17.60
N VAL A 78 -11.59 26.83 17.21
CA VAL A 78 -12.46 25.86 17.88
C VAL A 78 -11.91 24.43 17.79
N LEU A 79 -11.37 24.02 16.63
CA LEU A 79 -10.73 22.71 16.44
C LEU A 79 -9.59 22.49 17.43
N HIS A 80 -8.64 23.43 17.50
CA HIS A 80 -7.47 23.28 18.37
C HIS A 80 -7.80 23.49 19.85
N THR A 81 -8.72 24.39 20.18
CA THR A 81 -9.16 24.56 21.57
C THR A 81 -9.95 23.35 22.09
N ALA A 82 -10.78 22.72 21.24
CA ALA A 82 -11.45 21.47 21.60
C ALA A 82 -10.44 20.33 21.77
N GLY A 83 -9.45 20.22 20.87
CA GLY A 83 -8.39 19.23 20.98
C GLY A 83 -7.53 19.38 22.23
N ALA A 84 -7.21 20.61 22.62
CA ALA A 84 -6.46 20.89 23.86
C ALA A 84 -7.29 20.61 25.12
N ARG A 85 -8.62 20.82 25.05
CA ARG A 85 -9.53 20.69 26.20
C ARG A 85 -10.02 19.26 26.42
N PHE A 86 -10.16 18.49 25.35
CA PHE A 86 -10.75 17.15 25.37
C PHE A 86 -9.76 16.15 24.74
N PRO A 87 -9.08 15.30 25.53
CA PRO A 87 -8.00 14.44 25.05
C PRO A 87 -8.39 13.51 23.88
N ALA A 88 -9.63 13.02 23.84
CA ALA A 88 -10.13 12.12 22.80
C ALA A 88 -10.72 12.85 21.57
N PHE A 89 -10.77 14.19 21.57
CA PHE A 89 -11.47 14.95 20.54
C PHE A 89 -10.84 14.81 19.15
N TYR A 90 -9.52 14.92 19.04
CA TYR A 90 -8.84 14.78 17.74
C TYR A 90 -9.08 13.41 17.09
N HIS A 91 -8.99 12.35 17.88
CA HIS A 91 -9.28 11.00 17.42
C HIS A 91 -10.75 10.86 16.96
N ALA A 92 -11.69 11.41 17.72
CA ALA A 92 -13.11 11.39 17.36
C ALA A 92 -13.41 12.24 16.11
N PHE A 93 -12.75 13.38 15.94
CA PHE A 93 -12.87 14.25 14.77
C PHE A 93 -12.28 13.57 13.52
N ALA A 94 -11.09 12.97 13.62
CA ALA A 94 -10.50 12.19 12.53
C ALA A 94 -11.37 10.98 12.15
N SER A 95 -11.93 10.29 13.14
CA SER A 95 -12.87 9.18 12.93
C SER A 95 -14.16 9.64 12.23
N ALA A 96 -14.71 10.80 12.61
CA ALA A 96 -15.85 11.40 11.93
C ALA A 96 -15.55 11.66 10.45
N LEU A 97 -14.38 12.21 10.11
CA LEU A 97 -13.96 12.40 8.71
C LEU A 97 -13.79 11.06 7.97
N LEU A 98 -13.24 10.04 8.63
CA LEU A 98 -13.05 8.71 8.05
C LEU A 98 -14.35 7.95 7.77
N SER A 99 -15.43 8.27 8.49
CA SER A 99 -16.76 7.67 8.35
C SER A 99 -17.55 8.16 7.13
N LEU A 100 -17.08 9.22 6.47
CA LEU A 100 -17.78 9.82 5.34
C LEU A 100 -17.88 8.87 4.14
N PRO A 101 -18.92 8.99 3.29
CA PRO A 101 -19.00 8.24 2.04
C PRO A 101 -18.14 8.91 0.96
N PHE A 102 -16.83 8.60 0.94
CA PHE A 102 -15.83 9.20 0.04
C PHE A 102 -16.24 9.31 -1.44
N PRO A 103 -16.85 8.28 -2.07
CA PRO A 103 -17.29 8.37 -3.46
C PRO A 103 -18.36 9.43 -3.71
N LEU A 104 -19.14 9.79 -2.68
CA LEU A 104 -20.27 10.72 -2.75
C LEU A 104 -19.92 12.14 -2.29
N LEU A 105 -18.71 12.38 -1.80
CA LEU A 105 -18.31 13.71 -1.33
C LEU A 105 -18.33 14.72 -2.48
N LEU A 106 -18.90 15.90 -2.24
CA LEU A 106 -18.83 17.03 -3.18
C LEU A 106 -17.40 17.62 -3.21
N PRO A 107 -17.02 18.37 -4.26
CA PRO A 107 -15.64 18.84 -4.43
C PRO A 107 -15.18 19.78 -3.31
N HIS A 108 -16.06 20.67 -2.83
CA HIS A 108 -15.75 21.58 -1.72
C HIS A 108 -15.45 20.82 -0.41
N PRO A 109 -16.31 19.91 0.08
CA PRO A 109 -15.98 19.01 1.20
C PRO A 109 -14.69 18.19 1.00
N ARG A 110 -14.36 17.74 -0.21
CA ARG A 110 -13.08 17.03 -0.46
C ARG A 110 -11.87 17.94 -0.21
N THR A 111 -11.93 19.17 -0.71
CA THR A 111 -10.92 20.21 -0.44
C THR A 111 -10.79 20.47 1.05
N ARG A 112 -11.92 20.67 1.75
CA ARG A 112 -11.95 20.88 3.20
C ARG A 112 -11.40 19.70 4.00
N LEU A 113 -11.63 18.49 3.53
CA LEU A 113 -11.11 17.27 4.16
C LEU A 113 -9.58 17.24 4.10
N LEU A 114 -8.99 17.55 2.95
CA LEU A 114 -7.52 17.63 2.82
C LEU A 114 -6.94 18.75 3.69
N LEU A 115 -7.62 19.90 3.76
CA LEU A 115 -7.24 20.96 4.68
C LEU A 115 -7.28 20.48 6.13
N ALA A 116 -8.36 19.81 6.56
CA ALA A 116 -8.46 19.24 7.90
C ALA A 116 -7.34 18.23 8.18
N ALA A 117 -7.03 17.34 7.24
CA ALA A 117 -5.94 16.39 7.37
C ALA A 117 -4.58 17.08 7.50
N SER A 118 -4.36 18.16 6.75
CA SER A 118 -3.17 19.00 6.84
C SER A 118 -3.05 19.69 8.20
N GLU A 119 -4.14 20.28 8.72
CA GLU A 119 -4.14 20.91 10.05
C GLU A 119 -3.85 19.90 11.17
N LEU A 120 -4.42 18.70 11.08
CA LEU A 120 -4.15 17.63 12.05
C LEU A 120 -2.69 17.16 11.97
N ALA A 121 -2.12 17.05 10.76
CA ALA A 121 -0.73 16.66 10.57
C ALA A 121 0.24 17.71 11.13
N ARG A 122 0.02 19.01 10.83
CA ARG A 122 0.85 20.11 11.37
C ARG A 122 0.83 20.17 12.89
N ALA A 123 -0.31 19.85 13.50
CA ALA A 123 -0.45 19.82 14.95
C ALA A 123 0.01 18.50 15.59
N ALA A 124 0.50 17.52 14.80
CA ALA A 124 0.78 16.15 15.25
C ALA A 124 -0.40 15.55 16.06
N ALA A 125 -1.63 15.87 15.65
CA ALA A 125 -2.83 15.61 16.44
C ALA A 125 -3.24 14.13 16.36
N PRO A 126 -3.64 13.48 17.49
CA PRO A 126 -4.03 12.08 17.48
C PRO A 126 -5.06 11.73 16.39
N GLY A 127 -4.76 10.71 15.59
CA GLY A 127 -5.61 10.26 14.49
C GLY A 127 -5.28 10.84 13.10
N PHE A 128 -4.30 11.77 13.00
CA PHE A 128 -3.87 12.29 11.69
C PHE A 128 -3.28 11.21 10.78
N ALA A 129 -2.45 10.29 11.32
CA ALA A 129 -1.77 9.28 10.53
C ALA A 129 -2.73 8.25 9.90
N PRO A 130 -3.69 7.66 10.65
CA PRO A 130 -4.75 6.83 10.06
C PRO A 130 -5.59 7.57 9.01
N LEU A 131 -5.85 8.87 9.21
CA LEU A 131 -6.57 9.70 8.25
C LEU A 131 -5.79 9.79 6.92
N LEU A 132 -4.52 10.22 6.95
CA LEU A 132 -3.67 10.32 5.76
C LEU A 132 -3.48 8.97 5.06
N ALA A 133 -3.25 7.90 5.81
CA ALA A 133 -3.14 6.54 5.26
C ALA A 133 -4.42 6.12 4.52
N SER A 134 -5.60 6.48 5.05
CA SER A 134 -6.88 6.21 4.39
C SER A 134 -7.06 7.02 3.11
N LEU A 135 -6.63 8.29 3.10
CA LEU A 135 -6.71 9.16 1.93
C LEU A 135 -5.83 8.66 0.78
N LEU A 136 -4.65 8.10 1.08
CA LEU A 136 -3.79 7.45 0.10
C LEU A 136 -4.45 6.25 -0.62
N ARG A 137 -5.59 5.75 -0.15
CA ARG A 137 -6.33 4.63 -0.76
C ARG A 137 -7.68 5.01 -1.36
N ARG A 138 -8.21 6.20 -1.08
CA ARG A 138 -9.61 6.57 -1.39
C ARG A 138 -9.66 7.56 -2.56
N VAL A 139 -10.30 7.18 -3.66
CA VAL A 139 -10.46 8.07 -4.83
C VAL A 139 -11.31 9.30 -4.46
N PRO A 140 -10.97 10.53 -4.92
CA PRO A 140 -9.88 10.88 -5.85
C PRO A 140 -8.56 11.27 -5.18
N PHE A 141 -8.45 11.19 -3.85
CA PHE A 141 -7.38 11.81 -3.05
C PHE A 141 -5.95 11.42 -3.44
N PRO A 142 -5.63 10.17 -3.84
CA PRO A 142 -4.28 9.84 -4.31
C PRO A 142 -3.84 10.64 -5.53
N GLY A 143 -4.77 11.21 -6.31
CA GLY A 143 -4.48 12.06 -7.47
C GLY A 143 -4.48 13.57 -7.16
N ASP A 144 -4.73 13.96 -5.91
CA ASP A 144 -4.77 15.36 -5.48
C ASP A 144 -3.38 15.80 -4.99
N ALA A 145 -2.82 16.85 -5.59
CA ALA A 145 -1.46 17.29 -5.29
C ALA A 145 -1.29 17.82 -3.86
N ARG A 146 -2.36 18.26 -3.20
CA ARG A 146 -2.29 18.74 -1.82
C ARG A 146 -1.95 17.63 -0.83
N LEU A 147 -2.39 16.40 -1.09
CA LEU A 147 -2.01 15.25 -0.27
C LEU A 147 -0.50 14.99 -0.36
N LEU A 148 0.07 15.08 -1.56
CA LEU A 148 1.51 15.01 -1.78
C LEU A 148 2.24 16.14 -1.05
N GLU A 149 1.74 17.38 -1.12
CA GLU A 149 2.34 18.53 -0.44
C GLU A 149 2.42 18.33 1.07
N VAL A 150 1.33 17.89 1.71
CA VAL A 150 1.31 17.59 3.15
C VAL A 150 2.32 16.50 3.51
N LEU A 151 2.38 15.43 2.72
CA LEU A 151 3.31 14.32 2.98
C LEU A 151 4.77 14.71 2.74
N HIS A 152 5.03 15.60 1.77
CA HIS A 152 6.37 16.11 1.49
C HIS A 152 6.84 17.11 2.56
N GLU A 153 5.97 18.05 2.96
CA GLU A 153 6.23 19.05 4.01
C GLU A 153 6.61 18.39 5.33
N HIS A 154 5.95 17.29 5.66
CA HIS A 154 6.18 16.56 6.91
C HIS A 154 7.11 15.34 6.78
N ALA A 155 7.80 15.14 5.65
CA ALA A 155 8.52 13.89 5.38
C ALA A 155 9.51 13.49 6.49
N SER A 156 10.34 14.42 6.99
CA SER A 156 11.30 14.14 8.07
C SER A 156 10.61 13.79 9.38
N PHE A 157 9.58 14.56 9.77
CA PHE A 157 8.77 14.25 10.96
C PHE A 157 8.09 12.88 10.85
N LEU A 158 7.54 12.56 9.68
CA LEU A 158 6.92 11.26 9.42
C LEU A 158 7.94 10.12 9.41
N ALA A 159 9.19 10.37 9.00
CA ALA A 159 10.23 9.35 9.03
C ALA A 159 10.54 8.91 10.47
N ASP A 160 10.53 9.85 11.41
CA ASP A 160 10.85 9.59 12.82
C ASP A 160 9.64 9.06 13.61
N GLU A 161 8.47 9.67 13.44
CA GLU A 161 7.29 9.39 14.28
C GLU A 161 6.29 8.42 13.64
N GLU A 162 6.17 8.42 12.30
CA GLU A 162 5.17 7.63 11.56
C GLU A 162 5.76 6.94 10.32
N PRO A 163 6.84 6.14 10.47
CA PRO A 163 7.61 5.63 9.33
C PRO A 163 6.78 4.76 8.37
N GLN A 164 5.81 4.01 8.91
CA GLN A 164 4.91 3.22 8.09
C GLN A 164 4.03 4.09 7.17
N LEU A 165 3.59 5.27 7.62
CA LEU A 165 2.81 6.19 6.81
C LEU A 165 3.66 6.79 5.68
N LEU A 166 4.91 7.19 5.98
CA LEU A 166 5.82 7.70 4.95
C LEU A 166 6.13 6.63 3.89
N ALA A 167 6.43 5.40 4.33
CA ALA A 167 6.63 4.26 3.43
C ALA A 167 5.38 4.00 2.57
N THR A 168 4.19 4.06 3.18
CA THR A 168 2.89 3.92 2.48
C THR A 168 2.71 4.99 1.41
N ALA A 169 3.04 6.24 1.71
CA ALA A 169 2.98 7.36 0.77
C ALA A 169 3.91 7.14 -0.43
N VAL A 170 5.18 6.81 -0.17
CA VAL A 170 6.16 6.49 -1.22
C VAL A 170 5.64 5.37 -2.11
N PHE A 171 5.15 4.28 -1.53
CA PHE A 171 4.63 3.16 -2.29
C PHE A 171 3.42 3.57 -3.15
N ALA A 172 2.43 4.25 -2.57
CA ALA A 172 1.24 4.72 -3.28
C ALA A 172 1.63 5.56 -4.51
N PHE A 173 2.53 6.52 -4.34
CA PHE A 173 2.96 7.42 -5.40
C PHE A 173 3.84 6.74 -6.45
N LEU A 174 4.72 5.81 -6.07
CA LEU A 174 5.46 4.98 -7.02
C LEU A 174 4.53 4.12 -7.90
N ARG A 175 3.44 3.59 -7.33
CA ARG A 175 2.42 2.84 -8.10
C ARG A 175 1.61 3.74 -9.03
N LEU A 176 1.32 4.97 -8.63
CA LEU A 176 0.63 5.93 -9.51
C LEU A 176 1.52 6.35 -10.69
N LEU A 177 2.80 6.59 -10.43
CA LEU A 177 3.80 6.89 -11.46
C LEU A 177 3.96 5.74 -12.45
N SER A 178 4.16 4.50 -11.98
CA SER A 178 4.44 3.36 -12.87
C SER A 178 3.28 3.03 -13.80
N ARG A 179 2.05 3.30 -13.36
CA ARG A 179 0.83 3.12 -14.17
C ARG A 179 0.50 4.32 -15.06
N ASN A 180 1.28 5.40 -15.00
CA ASN A 180 0.98 6.70 -15.61
C ASN A 180 -0.44 7.20 -15.29
N ARG A 181 -0.93 6.96 -14.06
CA ARG A 181 -2.29 7.29 -13.62
C ARG A 181 -2.30 8.57 -12.79
N LEU A 182 -1.77 9.64 -13.36
CA LEU A 182 -1.72 10.95 -12.72
C LEU A 182 -2.93 11.83 -13.06
N ALA A 183 -3.66 11.47 -14.12
CA ALA A 183 -4.85 12.18 -14.56
C ALA A 183 -5.96 12.11 -13.49
N PRO A 184 -6.77 13.18 -13.35
CA PRO A 184 -7.89 13.20 -12.42
C PRO A 184 -8.90 12.09 -12.72
N ALA A 185 -9.60 11.62 -11.68
CA ALA A 185 -10.62 10.59 -11.83
C ALA A 185 -11.76 11.09 -12.73
N ALA A 186 -12.17 10.29 -13.71
CA ALA A 186 -13.27 10.63 -14.61
C ALA A 186 -14.55 10.96 -13.81
N GLY A 187 -15.16 12.13 -14.09
CA GLY A 187 -16.35 12.59 -13.40
C GLY A 187 -16.12 13.34 -12.09
N SER A 188 -14.88 13.77 -11.79
CA SER A 188 -14.67 14.77 -10.73
C SER A 188 -15.35 16.08 -11.13
N VAL A 189 -16.51 16.34 -10.53
CA VAL A 189 -17.15 17.66 -10.62
C VAL A 189 -16.15 18.70 -10.10
N GLU A 190 -15.92 19.76 -10.87
CA GLU A 190 -15.11 20.88 -10.41
C GLU A 190 -16.01 21.90 -9.71
N CYS A 191 -15.59 22.39 -8.55
CA CYS A 191 -16.27 23.50 -7.90
C CYS A 191 -15.74 24.81 -8.49
N LYS A 192 -16.55 25.47 -9.33
CA LYS A 192 -16.18 26.71 -10.02
C LYS A 192 -16.38 27.97 -9.16
N ASP A 193 -17.25 27.89 -8.17
CA ASP A 193 -17.69 29.04 -7.36
C ASP A 193 -16.94 29.17 -6.03
N CYS A 194 -15.87 28.39 -5.82
CA CYS A 194 -15.09 28.38 -4.58
C CYS A 194 -13.62 28.70 -4.84
N GLU A 195 -13.11 29.79 -4.25
CA GLU A 195 -11.70 30.21 -4.36
C GLU A 195 -10.73 29.12 -3.89
N GLU A 196 -11.04 28.42 -2.79
CA GLU A 196 -10.21 27.31 -2.28
C GLU A 196 -10.15 26.12 -3.25
N CYS A 197 -11.15 25.96 -4.11
CA CYS A 197 -11.18 24.91 -5.13
C CYS A 197 -10.49 25.34 -6.43
N LYS A 198 -10.50 26.64 -6.77
CA LYS A 198 -9.88 27.17 -8.01
C LYS A 198 -8.37 26.96 -8.10
N GLY A 199 -7.68 26.84 -6.96
CA GLY A 199 -6.24 26.58 -6.90
C GLY A 199 -5.84 25.11 -6.81
N ALA A 200 -6.78 24.17 -6.77
CA ALA A 200 -6.48 22.76 -6.56
C ALA A 200 -5.85 22.13 -7.81
N LYS A 201 -4.59 21.68 -7.68
CA LYS A 201 -3.86 20.98 -8.75
C LYS A 201 -3.97 19.47 -8.59
N ASN A 202 -3.98 18.77 -9.70
CA ASN A 202 -3.85 17.31 -9.72
C ASN A 202 -2.38 16.89 -9.84
N LEU A 203 -2.09 15.60 -9.62
CA LEU A 203 -0.73 15.07 -9.73
C LEU A 203 -0.16 15.09 -11.14
N GLN A 204 -0.98 15.16 -12.19
CA GLN A 204 -0.48 15.31 -13.55
C GLN A 204 0.15 16.69 -13.75
N GLU A 205 -0.49 17.75 -13.25
CA GLU A 205 0.07 19.11 -13.24
C GLU A 205 1.28 19.23 -12.32
N CYS A 206 1.29 18.50 -11.20
CA CYS A 206 2.37 18.49 -10.23
C CYS A 206 3.36 17.31 -10.40
N ARG A 207 3.47 16.74 -11.61
CA ARG A 207 4.31 15.55 -11.87
C ARG A 207 5.77 15.72 -11.42
N GLY A 208 6.35 16.90 -11.62
CA GLY A 208 7.73 17.18 -11.18
C GLY A 208 7.91 17.09 -9.66
N ARG A 209 6.95 17.60 -8.87
CA ARG A 209 6.96 17.47 -7.40
C ARG A 209 6.80 16.02 -6.96
N LEU A 210 5.93 15.27 -7.65
CA LEU A 210 5.73 13.85 -7.39
C LEU A 210 7.00 13.03 -7.63
N LEU A 211 7.69 13.29 -8.76
CA LEU A 211 8.98 12.68 -9.05
C LEU A 211 10.02 13.04 -8.00
N SER A 212 10.11 14.32 -7.63
CA SER A 212 10.99 14.82 -6.57
C SER A 212 10.75 14.06 -5.26
N PHE A 213 9.52 13.94 -4.80
CA PHE A 213 9.16 13.19 -3.59
C PHE A 213 9.58 11.71 -3.67
N CYS A 214 9.24 11.03 -4.77
CA CYS A 214 9.54 9.61 -4.96
C CYS A 214 11.04 9.30 -5.15
N VAL A 215 11.88 10.33 -5.30
CA VAL A 215 13.34 10.18 -5.43
C VAL A 215 14.06 10.69 -4.19
N SER A 216 13.63 11.81 -3.60
CA SER A 216 14.26 12.39 -2.42
C SER A 216 13.98 11.54 -1.18
N VAL A 217 12.73 11.11 -0.96
CA VAL A 217 12.38 10.36 0.26
C VAL A 217 13.12 9.02 0.37
N PRO A 218 13.22 8.18 -0.68
CA PRO A 218 14.04 6.98 -0.60
C PRO A 218 15.53 7.25 -0.40
N ARG A 219 16.05 8.38 -0.91
CA ARG A 219 17.45 8.78 -0.73
C ARG A 219 17.73 9.23 0.71
N ASP A 220 16.85 10.06 1.26
CA ASP A 220 17.03 10.73 2.55
C ASP A 220 16.59 9.83 3.72
N HIS A 221 15.62 8.94 3.50
CA HIS A 221 14.99 8.08 4.50
C HIS A 221 14.94 6.62 4.06
N PHE A 222 16.05 6.09 3.52
CA PHE A 222 16.11 4.75 2.93
C PHE A 222 15.59 3.63 3.84
N GLN A 223 15.96 3.66 5.14
CA GLN A 223 15.54 2.63 6.10
C GLN A 223 14.01 2.58 6.26
N VAL A 224 13.35 3.73 6.20
CA VAL A 224 11.88 3.81 6.23
C VAL A 224 11.30 3.20 4.95
N CYS A 225 11.86 3.52 3.78
CA CYS A 225 11.41 2.94 2.51
C CYS A 225 11.69 1.43 2.41
N ALA A 226 12.77 0.93 3.02
CA ALA A 226 13.10 -0.48 3.06
C ALA A 226 12.05 -1.34 3.79
N LEU A 227 11.19 -0.73 4.64
CA LEU A 227 10.03 -1.40 5.25
C LEU A 227 9.05 -1.98 4.22
N LEU A 228 9.03 -1.44 2.99
CA LEU A 228 8.23 -1.96 1.89
C LEU A 228 8.72 -3.33 1.39
N GLY A 229 9.97 -3.68 1.71
CA GLY A 229 10.62 -4.91 1.28
C GLY A 229 10.73 -5.02 -0.24
N ARG A 230 10.69 -6.25 -0.74
CA ARG A 230 10.88 -6.56 -2.17
C ARG A 230 9.99 -5.76 -3.12
N ASP A 231 8.77 -5.37 -2.72
CA ASP A 231 7.89 -4.57 -3.58
C ASP A 231 8.40 -3.13 -3.79
N LEU A 232 9.32 -2.60 -2.98
CA LEU A 232 10.07 -1.38 -3.31
C LEU A 232 10.91 -1.60 -4.57
N VAL A 233 11.68 -2.69 -4.62
CA VAL A 233 12.56 -3.01 -5.75
C VAL A 233 11.75 -3.20 -7.02
N ARG A 234 10.66 -3.99 -6.94
CA ARG A 234 9.70 -4.12 -8.05
C ARG A 234 9.20 -2.76 -8.53
N SER A 235 8.90 -1.87 -7.58
CA SER A 235 8.34 -0.57 -7.91
C SER A 235 9.30 0.33 -8.67
N LEU A 236 10.56 0.33 -8.26
CA LEU A 236 11.62 1.10 -8.90
C LEU A 236 12.01 0.51 -10.26
N HIS A 237 12.01 -0.81 -10.42
CA HIS A 237 12.24 -1.46 -11.72
C HIS A 237 11.22 -1.04 -12.78
N GLU A 238 9.95 -0.92 -12.43
CA GLU A 238 8.91 -0.45 -13.37
C GLU A 238 9.14 1.01 -13.82
N LEU A 239 9.95 1.77 -13.08
CA LEU A 239 10.29 3.16 -13.36
C LEU A 239 11.73 3.32 -13.88
N ALA A 240 12.44 2.23 -14.16
CA ALA A 240 13.86 2.26 -14.53
C ALA A 240 14.16 2.99 -15.85
N LEU A 241 13.17 3.27 -16.69
CA LEU A 241 13.34 4.07 -17.90
C LEU A 241 13.20 5.59 -17.66
N VAL A 242 12.77 5.99 -16.46
CA VAL A 242 12.64 7.40 -16.08
C VAL A 242 14.01 7.89 -15.55
N PRO A 243 14.61 8.95 -16.11
CA PRO A 243 15.99 9.35 -15.81
C PRO A 243 16.29 9.54 -14.32
N GLU A 244 15.37 10.14 -13.57
CA GLU A 244 15.54 10.40 -12.14
C GLU A 244 15.64 9.09 -11.33
N PHE A 245 14.91 8.06 -11.74
CA PHE A 245 14.97 6.74 -11.11
C PHE A 245 16.20 5.93 -11.56
N GLN A 246 16.77 6.19 -12.74
CA GLN A 246 18.06 5.60 -13.13
C GLN A 246 19.19 6.08 -12.22
N VAL A 247 19.18 7.38 -11.90
CA VAL A 247 20.15 7.97 -10.96
C VAL A 247 19.96 7.36 -9.57
N LEU A 248 18.72 7.35 -9.06
CA LEU A 248 18.42 6.70 -7.77
C LEU A 248 18.85 5.22 -7.75
N TRP A 249 18.61 4.50 -8.85
CA TRP A 249 18.99 3.10 -8.95
C TRP A 249 20.50 2.90 -8.83
N ARG A 250 21.28 3.66 -9.60
CA ARG A 250 22.75 3.57 -9.58
C ARG A 250 23.35 3.98 -8.24
N ASP A 251 22.86 5.07 -7.67
CA ASP A 251 23.50 5.67 -6.50
C ASP A 251 23.11 4.98 -5.18
N LEU A 252 21.96 4.29 -5.15
CA LEU A 252 21.41 3.72 -3.91
C LEU A 252 21.06 2.23 -4.05
N MET A 253 20.28 1.87 -5.07
CA MET A 253 19.69 0.52 -5.12
C MET A 253 20.67 -0.57 -5.55
N LEU A 254 21.74 -0.26 -6.28
CA LEU A 254 22.74 -1.26 -6.68
C LEU A 254 23.31 -2.03 -5.48
N ASP A 255 23.58 -1.33 -4.38
CA ASP A 255 24.17 -1.93 -3.18
C ASP A 255 23.11 -2.61 -2.28
N HIS A 256 21.86 -2.13 -2.30
CA HIS A 256 20.85 -2.55 -1.31
C HIS A 256 19.75 -3.46 -1.87
N ALA A 257 19.56 -3.55 -3.18
CA ALA A 257 18.42 -4.26 -3.79
C ALA A 257 18.37 -5.74 -3.37
N ALA A 258 19.52 -6.40 -3.24
CA ALA A 258 19.59 -7.79 -2.83
C ALA A 258 19.02 -8.02 -1.43
N ASP A 259 19.39 -7.16 -0.48
CA ASP A 259 18.95 -7.26 0.90
C ASP A 259 17.49 -6.87 1.07
N VAL A 260 17.05 -5.81 0.38
CA VAL A 260 15.64 -5.41 0.37
C VAL A 260 14.75 -6.50 -0.23
N CYS A 261 15.20 -7.22 -1.26
CA CYS A 261 14.46 -8.34 -1.85
C CYS A 261 14.25 -9.52 -0.88
N ARG A 262 15.14 -9.71 0.10
CA ARG A 262 14.98 -10.73 1.15
C ARG A 262 13.90 -10.35 2.16
N ILE A 263 13.59 -9.06 2.30
CA ILE A 263 12.50 -8.58 3.14
C ILE A 263 11.17 -8.86 2.43
N GLY A 264 10.31 -9.65 3.06
CA GLY A 264 8.97 -9.92 2.56
C GLY A 264 8.09 -8.67 2.58
N THR A 265 7.29 -8.46 1.54
CA THR A 265 6.38 -7.31 1.47
C THR A 265 5.31 -7.40 2.56
N PRO A 266 5.15 -6.36 3.40
CA PRO A 266 4.10 -6.35 4.42
C PRO A 266 2.69 -6.37 3.80
N ARG A 267 1.74 -7.02 4.49
CA ARG A 267 0.35 -7.12 3.99
C ARG A 267 -0.30 -5.77 3.72
N TRP A 268 -0.09 -4.80 4.62
CA TRP A 268 -0.65 -3.44 4.52
C TRP A 268 -0.20 -2.72 3.24
N CYS A 269 1.01 -3.00 2.75
CA CYS A 269 1.57 -2.40 1.55
C CYS A 269 0.74 -2.77 0.32
N THR A 270 0.40 -4.05 0.14
CA THR A 270 -0.30 -4.51 -1.07
C THR A 270 -1.72 -3.96 -1.18
N ALA A 271 -2.40 -3.73 -0.06
CA ALA A 271 -3.74 -3.13 -0.03
C ALA A 271 -3.75 -1.68 -0.54
N VAL A 272 -2.61 -0.97 -0.47
CA VAL A 272 -2.48 0.43 -0.94
C VAL A 272 -2.41 0.50 -2.46
N ALA A 273 -1.93 -0.53 -3.13
CA ALA A 273 -1.83 -0.55 -4.59
C ALA A 273 -3.19 -0.74 -5.29
N ILE A 274 -4.23 -1.15 -4.56
CA ILE A 274 -5.61 -1.30 -5.06
C ILE A 274 -6.57 -0.37 -4.29
N THR A 275 -7.69 -0.02 -4.91
CA THR A 275 -8.68 0.81 -4.21
C THR A 275 -9.38 0.01 -3.12
N SER A 276 -9.90 0.68 -2.10
CA SER A 276 -10.70 0.04 -1.04
C SER A 276 -11.89 -0.73 -1.60
N GLU A 277 -12.52 -0.21 -2.66
CA GLU A 277 -13.64 -0.90 -3.33
C GLU A 277 -13.19 -2.18 -4.05
N MET A 278 -12.05 -2.16 -4.74
CA MET A 278 -11.51 -3.36 -5.38
C MET A 278 -11.20 -4.44 -4.34
N GLU A 279 -10.59 -4.06 -3.22
CA GLU A 279 -10.35 -4.95 -2.09
C GLU A 279 -11.66 -5.59 -1.60
N THR A 280 -12.69 -4.78 -1.29
CA THR A 280 -13.99 -5.30 -0.82
C THR A 280 -14.60 -6.30 -1.80
N GLN A 281 -14.59 -6.00 -3.10
CA GLN A 281 -15.18 -6.90 -4.10
C GLN A 281 -14.37 -8.20 -4.29
N LEU A 282 -13.03 -8.12 -4.28
CA LEU A 282 -12.15 -9.28 -4.37
C LEU A 282 -12.28 -10.18 -3.14
N LEU A 283 -12.29 -9.59 -1.94
CA LEU A 283 -12.50 -10.33 -0.70
C LEU A 283 -13.90 -10.94 -0.67
N PHE A 284 -14.93 -10.24 -1.11
CA PHE A 284 -16.27 -10.81 -1.22
C PHE A 284 -16.25 -12.06 -2.11
N MET A 285 -15.63 -11.97 -3.29
CA MET A 285 -15.48 -13.08 -4.22
C MET A 285 -14.80 -14.29 -3.54
N MET A 286 -13.64 -14.08 -2.91
CA MET A 286 -12.82 -15.17 -2.34
C MET A 286 -13.26 -15.65 -0.94
N ASN A 287 -14.24 -15.01 -0.30
CA ASN A 287 -14.79 -15.43 1.01
C ASN A 287 -16.24 -15.91 0.94
N ASN A 288 -17.01 -15.52 -0.08
CA ASN A 288 -18.47 -15.72 -0.07
C ASN A 288 -18.99 -16.39 -1.34
N VAL A 289 -18.30 -16.28 -2.48
CA VAL A 289 -18.80 -16.79 -3.75
C VAL A 289 -18.40 -18.25 -3.92
N LYS A 290 -19.40 -19.13 -4.03
CA LYS A 290 -19.19 -20.57 -4.25
C LYS A 290 -18.57 -20.86 -5.60
N TRP A 291 -17.77 -21.92 -5.65
CA TRP A 291 -17.20 -22.42 -6.90
C TRP A 291 -18.31 -22.74 -7.91
N GLY A 292 -18.21 -22.19 -9.11
CA GLY A 292 -19.22 -22.27 -10.18
C GLY A 292 -19.99 -20.96 -10.39
N ASP A 293 -20.18 -20.15 -9.34
CA ASP A 293 -21.01 -18.94 -9.38
C ASP A 293 -20.22 -17.66 -9.67
N GLN A 294 -18.89 -17.75 -9.82
CA GLN A 294 -18.01 -16.59 -9.96
C GLN A 294 -18.25 -15.72 -11.20
N LYS A 295 -18.82 -16.26 -12.28
CA LYS A 295 -18.85 -15.61 -13.60
C LYS A 295 -19.47 -14.22 -13.58
N ARG A 296 -20.57 -14.05 -12.83
CA ARG A 296 -21.26 -12.75 -12.70
C ARG A 296 -20.42 -11.73 -11.92
N PHE A 297 -19.79 -12.16 -10.83
CA PHE A 297 -18.95 -11.31 -9.99
C PHE A 297 -17.67 -10.88 -10.71
N GLN A 298 -17.05 -11.81 -11.44
CA GLN A 298 -15.92 -11.53 -12.32
C GLN A 298 -16.29 -10.49 -13.39
N LEU A 299 -17.44 -10.66 -14.06
CA LEU A 299 -17.92 -9.72 -15.07
C LEU A 299 -18.19 -8.32 -14.49
N TRP A 300 -18.79 -8.23 -13.31
CA TRP A 300 -19.04 -6.96 -12.63
C TRP A 300 -17.74 -6.26 -12.25
N PHE A 301 -16.80 -7.00 -11.66
CA PHE A 301 -15.48 -6.46 -11.32
C PHE A 301 -14.74 -5.98 -12.57
N ALA A 302 -14.71 -6.81 -13.63
CA ALA A 302 -14.04 -6.47 -14.88
C ALA A 302 -14.62 -5.21 -15.50
N ARG A 303 -15.95 -5.12 -15.68
CA ARG A 303 -16.60 -3.94 -16.26
C ARG A 303 -16.29 -2.66 -15.50
N LYS A 304 -16.25 -2.73 -14.17
CA LYS A 304 -16.05 -1.56 -13.33
C LYS A 304 -14.58 -1.13 -13.23
N HIS A 305 -13.65 -2.08 -13.18
CA HIS A 305 -12.27 -1.80 -12.78
C HIS A 305 -11.22 -2.12 -13.84
N LEU A 306 -11.48 -3.07 -14.75
CA LEU A 306 -10.51 -3.56 -15.73
C LEU A 306 -10.83 -3.10 -17.17
N MET A 307 -12.10 -3.06 -17.54
CA MET A 307 -12.60 -2.62 -18.86
C MET A 307 -12.77 -1.09 -18.93
N VAL A 308 -11.80 -0.38 -18.37
CA VAL A 308 -11.71 1.09 -18.37
C VAL A 308 -10.31 1.48 -18.84
N PRO A 309 -10.10 2.71 -19.34
CA PRO A 309 -8.76 3.16 -19.73
C PRO A 309 -7.70 2.92 -18.64
N GLY A 310 -6.64 2.21 -19.01
CA GLY A 310 -5.55 1.79 -18.12
C GLY A 310 -5.90 0.67 -17.12
N GLY A 311 -7.12 0.12 -17.16
CA GLY A 311 -7.69 -0.80 -16.16
C GLY A 311 -6.87 -2.08 -15.99
N GLU A 312 -6.45 -2.67 -17.10
CA GLU A 312 -5.62 -3.88 -17.12
C GLU A 312 -4.27 -3.69 -16.41
N GLU A 313 -3.68 -2.49 -16.47
CA GLU A 313 -2.41 -2.16 -15.82
C GLU A 313 -2.48 -2.24 -14.27
N ARG A 314 -3.67 -2.43 -13.69
CA ARG A 314 -3.85 -2.72 -12.26
C ARG A 314 -3.70 -4.20 -11.91
N ILE A 315 -3.84 -5.09 -12.89
CA ILE A 315 -3.85 -6.55 -12.69
C ILE A 315 -2.61 -7.04 -11.95
N PRO A 316 -1.36 -6.60 -12.26
CA PRO A 316 -0.20 -7.05 -11.51
C PRO A 316 -0.30 -6.78 -10.00
N ASP A 317 -0.79 -5.61 -9.60
CA ASP A 317 -0.94 -5.28 -8.20
C ASP A 317 -2.15 -5.97 -7.54
N ILE A 318 -3.21 -6.27 -8.30
CA ILE A 318 -4.29 -7.15 -7.83
C ILE A 318 -3.73 -8.55 -7.55
N VAL A 319 -2.88 -9.08 -8.42
CA VAL A 319 -2.19 -10.36 -8.22
C VAL A 319 -1.32 -10.31 -6.96
N ARG A 320 -0.53 -9.23 -6.75
CA ARG A 320 0.23 -9.04 -5.50
C ARG A 320 -0.68 -9.02 -4.27
N PHE A 321 -1.82 -8.33 -4.32
CA PHE A 321 -2.79 -8.32 -3.23
C PHE A 321 -3.36 -9.71 -2.94
N ILE A 322 -3.72 -10.49 -3.97
CA ILE A 322 -4.23 -11.86 -3.78
C ILE A 322 -3.16 -12.78 -3.18
N CYS A 323 -1.90 -12.63 -3.58
CA CYS A 323 -0.81 -13.47 -3.08
C CYS A 323 -0.38 -13.10 -1.66
N CYS A 324 -0.16 -11.81 -1.39
CA CYS A 324 0.49 -11.33 -0.16
C CYS A 324 -0.46 -10.61 0.80
N GLY A 325 -1.50 -9.95 0.29
CA GLY A 325 -2.46 -9.18 1.09
C GLY A 325 -3.54 -10.05 1.72
N TYR A 326 -4.03 -11.07 1.00
CA TYR A 326 -5.11 -11.93 1.45
C TYR A 326 -4.67 -13.40 1.62
N HIS A 327 -4.69 -13.87 2.87
CA HIS A 327 -4.46 -15.26 3.24
C HIS A 327 -5.75 -15.84 3.86
N PRO A 328 -6.50 -16.72 3.15
CA PRO A 328 -7.74 -17.30 3.66
C PRO A 328 -7.48 -18.15 4.92
N THR A 329 -8.47 -18.20 5.80
CA THR A 329 -8.49 -19.13 6.94
C THR A 329 -8.75 -20.57 6.44
N ASN A 330 -8.44 -21.57 7.27
CA ASN A 330 -8.74 -22.97 6.95
C ASN A 330 -10.22 -23.20 6.69
N GLU A 331 -11.11 -22.53 7.44
CA GLU A 331 -12.56 -22.58 7.25
C GLU A 331 -12.95 -22.10 5.85
N VAL A 332 -12.41 -20.96 5.41
CA VAL A 332 -12.66 -20.42 4.07
C VAL A 332 -12.14 -21.38 3.01
N MET A 333 -10.92 -21.92 3.16
CA MET A 333 -10.35 -22.87 2.20
C MET A 333 -11.19 -24.14 2.03
N GLN A 334 -11.85 -24.61 3.09
CA GLN A 334 -12.70 -25.81 3.08
C GLN A 334 -14.17 -25.52 2.74
N SER A 335 -14.56 -24.25 2.61
CA SER A 335 -15.96 -23.84 2.43
C SER A 335 -16.49 -23.95 1.00
N GLY A 336 -15.68 -24.40 0.04
CA GLY A 336 -16.08 -24.52 -1.38
C GLY A 336 -16.28 -23.18 -2.10
N VAL A 337 -15.71 -22.09 -1.57
CA VAL A 337 -15.64 -20.80 -2.27
C VAL A 337 -14.57 -20.81 -3.36
N ILE A 338 -14.64 -19.86 -4.28
CA ILE A 338 -13.61 -19.71 -5.31
C ILE A 338 -12.23 -19.49 -4.69
N ALA A 339 -11.29 -20.34 -5.10
CA ALA A 339 -9.91 -20.29 -4.63
C ALA A 339 -9.10 -19.14 -5.26
N ARG A 340 -8.09 -18.67 -4.52
CA ARG A 340 -7.19 -17.57 -4.94
C ARG A 340 -6.56 -17.82 -6.31
N TRP A 341 -6.06 -19.03 -6.54
CA TRP A 341 -5.41 -19.41 -7.81
C TRP A 341 -6.35 -19.27 -9.01
N ALA A 342 -7.65 -19.53 -8.84
CA ALA A 342 -8.63 -19.42 -9.91
C ALA A 342 -8.95 -17.97 -10.25
N VAL A 343 -8.99 -17.08 -9.24
CA VAL A 343 -9.09 -15.63 -9.46
C VAL A 343 -7.86 -15.11 -10.20
N VAL A 344 -6.65 -15.54 -9.81
CA VAL A 344 -5.41 -15.19 -10.53
C VAL A 344 -5.44 -15.68 -11.97
N GLY A 345 -5.85 -16.93 -12.21
CA GLY A 345 -5.99 -17.48 -13.56
C GLY A 345 -6.95 -16.65 -14.42
N TRP A 346 -8.12 -16.30 -13.90
CA TRP A 346 -9.07 -15.41 -14.58
C TRP A 346 -8.46 -14.04 -14.91
N LEU A 347 -7.74 -13.43 -13.98
CA LEU A 347 -7.09 -12.12 -14.20
C LEU A 347 -6.04 -12.19 -15.32
N LEU A 348 -5.21 -13.24 -15.34
CA LEU A 348 -4.22 -13.45 -16.40
C LEU A 348 -4.89 -13.60 -17.77
N MET A 349 -6.00 -14.35 -17.84
CA MET A 349 -6.76 -14.55 -19.08
C MET A 349 -7.60 -13.34 -19.50
N SER A 350 -7.74 -12.32 -18.63
CA SER A 350 -8.48 -11.09 -18.91
C SER A 350 -7.62 -9.98 -19.52
N CYS A 351 -6.30 -10.17 -19.59
CA CYS A 351 -5.37 -9.19 -20.14
C CYS A 351 -5.34 -9.27 -21.68
N SER A 352 -5.40 -8.13 -22.35
CA SER A 352 -5.21 -8.02 -23.81
C SER A 352 -3.79 -7.59 -24.19
N LYS A 353 -3.08 -6.92 -23.28
CA LYS A 353 -1.74 -6.35 -23.52
C LYS A 353 -0.63 -7.30 -23.05
N GLY A 354 0.31 -7.63 -23.94
CA GLY A 354 1.42 -8.55 -23.65
C GLY A 354 2.29 -8.15 -22.45
N TYR A 355 2.62 -6.86 -22.31
CA TYR A 355 3.42 -6.39 -21.17
C TYR A 355 2.66 -6.49 -19.83
N VAL A 356 1.32 -6.33 -19.84
CA VAL A 356 0.51 -6.48 -18.62
C VAL A 356 0.52 -7.94 -18.17
N VAL A 357 0.34 -8.88 -19.11
CA VAL A 357 0.44 -10.31 -18.85
C VAL A 357 1.82 -10.66 -18.27
N ALA A 358 2.91 -10.14 -18.87
CA ALA A 358 4.27 -10.38 -18.37
C ALA A 358 4.45 -9.86 -16.92
N ASN A 359 4.01 -8.62 -16.65
CA ASN A 359 4.10 -8.04 -15.30
C ASN A 359 3.22 -8.77 -14.29
N ALA A 360 2.04 -9.26 -14.68
CA ALA A 360 1.15 -10.01 -13.80
C ALA A 360 1.74 -11.37 -13.41
N LYS A 361 2.38 -12.06 -14.35
CA LYS A 361 3.10 -13.30 -14.05
C LYS A 361 4.37 -13.06 -13.23
N LEU A 362 5.11 -11.97 -13.47
CA LEU A 362 6.22 -11.56 -12.60
C LEU A 362 5.70 -11.33 -11.18
N ALA A 363 4.59 -10.60 -11.02
CA ALA A 363 3.96 -10.38 -9.73
C ALA A 363 3.55 -11.67 -9.01
N LEU A 364 3.07 -12.67 -9.77
CA LEU A 364 2.71 -14.01 -9.27
C LEU A 364 3.93 -14.81 -8.79
N PHE A 365 5.05 -14.75 -9.52
CA PHE A 365 6.29 -15.45 -9.17
C PHE A 365 7.24 -14.62 -8.30
N TYR A 366 6.91 -13.38 -7.96
CA TYR A 366 7.85 -12.46 -7.33
C TYR A 366 8.38 -13.00 -5.98
N ASP A 367 7.50 -13.62 -5.19
CA ASP A 367 7.91 -14.23 -3.93
C ASP A 367 8.70 -15.53 -4.09
N TRP A 368 8.61 -16.20 -5.23
CA TRP A 368 9.37 -17.42 -5.52
C TRP A 368 10.86 -17.11 -5.73
N LEU A 369 11.18 -15.97 -6.36
CA LEU A 369 12.55 -15.57 -6.68
C LEU A 369 13.42 -15.35 -5.44
N PHE A 370 12.78 -15.04 -4.30
CA PHE A 370 13.42 -14.72 -3.03
C PHE A 370 12.78 -15.51 -1.88
N PHE A 371 12.32 -16.73 -2.17
CA PHE A 371 11.72 -17.59 -1.17
C PHE A 371 12.80 -18.18 -0.26
N GLU A 372 12.55 -18.11 1.04
CA GLU A 372 13.41 -18.67 2.09
C GLU A 372 12.53 -19.49 3.04
N GLU A 373 12.85 -20.78 3.21
CA GLU A 373 12.11 -21.63 4.15
C GLU A 373 12.29 -21.11 5.59
N GLY A 374 11.18 -20.97 6.32
CA GLY A 374 11.19 -20.46 7.70
C GLY A 374 10.91 -18.95 7.82
N ARG A 375 11.23 -18.15 6.80
CA ARG A 375 10.83 -16.72 6.73
C ARG A 375 9.68 -16.47 5.76
N GLY A 376 9.70 -17.12 4.60
CA GLY A 376 8.70 -16.95 3.55
C GLY A 376 7.36 -17.58 3.90
N SER A 377 6.27 -16.87 3.62
CA SER A 377 4.92 -17.42 3.75
C SER A 377 4.60 -18.32 2.54
N VAL A 378 4.22 -19.57 2.81
CA VAL A 378 3.72 -20.52 1.80
C VAL A 378 2.52 -19.94 1.06
N MET A 379 1.67 -19.17 1.75
CA MET A 379 0.49 -18.53 1.17
C MET A 379 0.84 -17.52 0.08
N ASN A 380 2.06 -16.99 0.03
CA ASN A 380 2.50 -16.07 -1.02
C ASN A 380 2.86 -16.79 -2.32
N ILE A 381 3.33 -18.04 -2.23
CA ILE A 381 3.82 -18.81 -3.37
C ILE A 381 2.82 -19.86 -3.88
N GLU A 382 1.88 -20.31 -3.04
CA GLU A 382 0.88 -21.31 -3.42
C GLU A 382 0.00 -20.96 -4.63
N PRO A 383 -0.41 -19.70 -4.88
CA PRO A 383 -1.38 -19.44 -5.95
C PRO A 383 -0.83 -19.80 -7.33
N ALA A 384 0.48 -19.61 -7.54
CA ALA A 384 1.15 -19.97 -8.78
C ALA A 384 1.18 -21.48 -8.98
N MET A 385 1.54 -22.22 -7.93
CA MET A 385 1.62 -23.68 -7.97
C MET A 385 0.27 -24.33 -8.20
N LEU A 386 -0.75 -23.91 -7.44
CA LEU A 386 -2.10 -24.41 -7.59
C LEU A 386 -2.68 -24.06 -8.95
N LEU A 387 -2.40 -22.87 -9.49
CA LEU A 387 -2.83 -22.50 -10.84
C LEU A 387 -2.22 -23.44 -11.88
N MET A 388 -0.91 -23.71 -11.81
CA MET A 388 -0.24 -24.65 -12.72
C MET A 388 -0.83 -26.07 -12.62
N VAL A 389 -0.88 -26.65 -11.41
CA VAL A 389 -1.35 -28.03 -11.22
C VAL A 389 -2.82 -28.22 -11.59
N ASN A 390 -3.70 -27.26 -11.24
CA ASN A 390 -5.12 -27.38 -11.57
C ASN A 390 -5.42 -27.07 -13.03
N SER A 391 -4.52 -26.39 -13.76
CA SER A 391 -4.71 -26.07 -15.17
C SER A 391 -4.09 -27.09 -16.12
N VAL A 392 -3.05 -27.83 -15.69
CA VAL A 392 -2.21 -28.63 -16.60
C VAL A 392 -2.98 -29.66 -17.44
N SER A 393 -4.09 -30.21 -16.94
CA SER A 393 -4.86 -31.24 -17.63
C SER A 393 -5.87 -30.72 -18.67
N GLN A 394 -6.48 -29.56 -18.41
CA GLN A 394 -7.57 -28.98 -19.23
C GLN A 394 -7.20 -27.68 -19.93
N TYR A 395 -6.35 -26.86 -19.30
CA TYR A 395 -5.92 -25.54 -19.75
C TYR A 395 -4.39 -25.47 -19.79
N THR A 396 -3.78 -26.43 -20.47
CA THR A 396 -2.33 -26.66 -20.43
C THR A 396 -1.51 -25.44 -20.89
N ASP A 397 -2.07 -24.62 -21.78
CA ASP A 397 -1.45 -23.36 -22.22
C ASP A 397 -1.12 -22.42 -21.06
N ILE A 398 -1.97 -22.35 -20.03
CA ILE A 398 -1.70 -21.56 -18.82
C ILE A 398 -0.44 -22.09 -18.12
N THR A 399 -0.30 -23.41 -18.04
CA THR A 399 0.84 -24.04 -17.35
C THR A 399 2.13 -23.88 -18.15
N ASN A 400 2.08 -24.07 -19.47
CA ASN A 400 3.20 -23.81 -20.37
C ASN A 400 3.69 -22.36 -20.22
N MET A 401 2.74 -21.42 -20.32
CA MET A 401 2.98 -19.99 -20.22
C MET A 401 3.62 -19.57 -18.88
N LEU A 402 3.21 -20.20 -17.77
CA LEU A 402 3.76 -19.91 -16.44
C LEU A 402 5.15 -20.51 -16.23
N LEU A 403 5.37 -21.77 -16.64
CA LEU A 403 6.67 -22.42 -16.55
C LEU A 403 7.72 -21.74 -17.44
N GLU A 404 7.33 -21.36 -18.66
CA GLU A 404 8.20 -20.62 -19.57
C GLU A 404 8.70 -19.33 -18.92
N LEU A 405 7.80 -18.52 -18.35
CA LEU A 405 8.23 -17.30 -17.67
C LEU A 405 9.05 -17.60 -16.41
N LEU A 406 8.67 -18.58 -15.59
CA LEU A 406 9.43 -18.91 -14.39
C LEU A 406 10.88 -19.22 -14.73
N PHE A 407 11.12 -20.00 -15.79
CA PHE A 407 12.47 -20.27 -16.26
C PHE A 407 13.17 -19.04 -16.83
N LEU A 408 12.46 -18.18 -17.57
CA LEU A 408 13.02 -16.91 -18.04
C LEU A 408 13.46 -16.02 -16.87
N LEU A 409 12.67 -15.96 -15.78
CA LEU A 409 12.98 -15.19 -14.59
C LEU A 409 14.19 -15.76 -13.84
N ILE A 410 14.29 -17.08 -13.69
CA ILE A 410 15.47 -17.72 -13.09
C ILE A 410 16.73 -17.32 -13.87
N ASP A 411 16.66 -17.37 -15.19
CA ASP A 411 17.82 -17.13 -16.05
C ASP A 411 18.19 -15.64 -16.17
N ASN A 412 17.22 -14.72 -16.06
CA ASN A 412 17.41 -13.32 -16.48
C ASN A 412 16.97 -12.24 -15.48
N TYR A 413 16.27 -12.57 -14.39
CA TYR A 413 15.82 -11.54 -13.44
C TYR A 413 17.02 -10.81 -12.81
N ASP A 414 18.02 -11.59 -12.42
CA ASP A 414 19.29 -11.10 -11.93
C ASP A 414 20.40 -12.08 -12.31
N VAL A 415 21.11 -11.75 -13.38
CA VAL A 415 22.13 -12.62 -13.97
C VAL A 415 23.25 -12.93 -12.97
N GLN A 416 23.59 -11.99 -12.09
CA GLN A 416 24.65 -12.17 -11.09
C GLN A 416 24.24 -13.13 -9.98
N ARG A 417 22.92 -13.23 -9.70
CA ARG A 417 22.37 -14.06 -8.63
C ARG A 417 21.50 -15.21 -9.15
N LYS A 418 21.66 -15.59 -10.42
CA LYS A 418 20.90 -16.67 -11.07
C LYS A 418 20.84 -17.96 -10.23
N GLU A 419 21.97 -18.43 -9.72
CA GLU A 419 22.01 -19.68 -8.93
C GLU A 419 21.29 -19.56 -7.58
N ALA A 420 21.37 -18.38 -6.94
CA ALA A 420 20.62 -18.12 -5.71
C ALA A 420 19.11 -18.10 -5.98
N ILE A 421 18.67 -17.47 -7.07
CA ILE A 421 17.26 -17.48 -7.50
C ILE A 421 16.81 -18.91 -7.81
N ALA A 422 17.62 -19.69 -8.53
CA ALA A 422 17.32 -21.08 -8.82
C ALA A 422 17.15 -21.91 -7.54
N LEU A 423 17.99 -21.69 -6.51
CA LEU A 423 17.86 -22.33 -5.21
C LEU A 423 16.56 -21.93 -4.49
N CYS A 424 16.21 -20.63 -4.48
CA CYS A 424 14.95 -20.14 -3.92
C CYS A 424 13.73 -20.79 -4.59
N VAL A 425 13.73 -20.89 -5.93
CA VAL A 425 12.63 -21.52 -6.68
C VAL A 425 12.56 -23.02 -6.41
N ARG A 426 13.69 -23.73 -6.34
CA ARG A 426 13.73 -25.15 -5.94
C ARG A 426 13.18 -25.35 -4.52
N SER A 427 13.58 -24.49 -3.58
CA SER A 427 13.07 -24.49 -2.21
C SER A 427 11.55 -24.26 -2.18
N ALA A 428 11.03 -23.32 -2.97
CA ALA A 428 9.59 -23.07 -3.08
C ALA A 428 8.83 -24.32 -3.54
N PHE A 429 9.27 -25.00 -4.61
CA PHE A 429 8.69 -26.27 -5.05
C PHE A 429 8.72 -27.33 -3.94
N GLY A 430 9.86 -27.51 -3.28
CA GLY A 430 10.03 -28.48 -2.20
C GLY A 430 9.10 -28.23 -1.02
N VAL A 431 9.02 -26.97 -0.55
CA VAL A 431 8.16 -26.58 0.57
C VAL A 431 6.68 -26.73 0.25
N LEU A 432 6.26 -26.40 -0.98
CA LEU A 432 4.86 -26.56 -1.40
C LEU A 432 4.38 -28.02 -1.37
N VAL A 433 5.26 -28.97 -1.72
CA VAL A 433 5.00 -30.40 -1.56
C VAL A 433 5.05 -30.81 -0.09
N LYS A 434 6.11 -30.42 0.63
CA LYS A 434 6.32 -30.76 2.05
C LYS A 434 5.17 -30.29 2.95
N LYS A 435 4.57 -29.14 2.65
CA LYS A 435 3.43 -28.56 3.38
C LYS A 435 2.07 -29.05 2.88
N GLY A 436 2.04 -29.94 1.88
CA GLY A 436 0.82 -30.54 1.37
C GLY A 436 -0.07 -29.59 0.56
N VAL A 437 0.47 -28.47 0.06
CA VAL A 437 -0.28 -27.58 -0.86
C VAL A 437 -0.63 -28.35 -2.13
N VAL A 438 0.31 -29.17 -2.61
CA VAL A 438 0.05 -30.22 -3.59
C VAL A 438 0.60 -31.54 -3.07
N PRO A 439 -0.02 -32.68 -3.40
CA PRO A 439 0.44 -33.99 -2.92
C PRO A 439 1.79 -34.40 -3.54
N SER A 440 2.02 -34.03 -4.81
CA SER A 440 3.27 -34.31 -5.53
C SER A 440 3.41 -33.41 -6.76
N LEU A 441 4.58 -33.45 -7.40
CA LEU A 441 4.84 -32.77 -8.68
C LEU A 441 4.52 -33.64 -9.90
N GLU A 442 4.02 -34.87 -9.69
CA GLU A 442 3.69 -35.81 -10.79
C GLU A 442 2.69 -35.24 -11.80
N PRO A 443 1.67 -34.45 -11.42
CA PRO A 443 0.79 -33.83 -12.41
C PRO A 443 1.52 -32.93 -13.41
N LEU A 444 2.65 -32.33 -13.04
CA LEU A 444 3.46 -31.50 -13.93
C LEU A 444 4.51 -32.33 -14.68
N LYS A 445 5.15 -33.29 -14.00
CA LYS A 445 6.19 -34.14 -14.57
C LYS A 445 5.65 -35.15 -15.60
N GLY A 446 4.48 -35.70 -15.34
CA GLY A 446 3.86 -36.77 -16.13
C GLY A 446 2.88 -36.30 -17.20
N CYS A 447 2.56 -35.00 -17.29
CA CYS A 447 1.56 -34.54 -18.25
C CYS A 447 2.13 -34.46 -19.67
N ASP A 448 1.61 -35.30 -20.57
CA ASP A 448 2.05 -35.35 -21.98
C ASP A 448 1.53 -34.17 -22.83
N LYS A 449 0.54 -33.42 -22.34
CA LYS A 449 0.07 -32.19 -22.99
C LYS A 449 1.02 -31.01 -22.76
N LEU A 450 1.85 -31.08 -21.72
CA LEU A 450 2.84 -30.04 -21.42
C LEU A 450 3.90 -30.04 -22.51
N SER A 451 4.41 -28.85 -22.88
CA SER A 451 5.49 -28.73 -23.85
C SER A 451 6.66 -29.66 -23.48
N PRO A 452 7.10 -30.57 -24.37
CA PRO A 452 8.15 -31.53 -24.06
C PRO A 452 9.44 -30.86 -23.57
N LEU A 453 9.79 -29.71 -24.14
CA LEU A 453 10.96 -28.93 -23.75
C LEU A 453 10.83 -28.38 -22.32
N LEU A 454 9.68 -27.80 -21.98
CA LEU A 454 9.42 -27.28 -20.63
C LEU A 454 9.37 -28.41 -19.60
N ARG A 455 8.78 -29.54 -19.96
CA ARG A 455 8.71 -30.74 -19.11
C ARG A 455 10.12 -31.28 -18.82
N GLN A 456 10.97 -31.39 -19.84
CA GLN A 456 12.36 -31.83 -19.69
C GLN A 456 13.16 -30.83 -18.85
N LYS A 457 13.01 -29.51 -19.09
CA LYS A 457 13.67 -28.47 -18.30
C LYS A 457 13.23 -28.53 -16.83
N LEU A 458 11.94 -28.76 -16.55
CA LEU A 458 11.42 -28.94 -15.20
C LEU A 458 12.00 -30.16 -14.50
N LEU A 459 12.05 -31.31 -15.18
CA LEU A 459 12.66 -32.52 -14.64
C LEU A 459 14.13 -32.30 -14.28
N ALA A 460 14.92 -31.77 -15.21
CA ALA A 460 16.33 -31.48 -14.99
C ALA A 460 16.54 -30.47 -13.84
N PHE A 461 15.72 -29.41 -13.80
CA PHE A 461 15.80 -28.37 -12.78
C PHE A 461 15.54 -28.90 -11.36
N LEU A 462 14.57 -29.81 -11.21
CA LEU A 462 14.20 -30.39 -9.92
C LEU A 462 15.13 -31.52 -9.48
N SER A 463 15.77 -32.24 -10.43
CA SER A 463 16.73 -33.31 -10.14
C SER A 463 18.07 -32.79 -9.65
N ASN A 464 18.44 -31.54 -9.94
CA ASN A 464 19.63 -30.90 -9.40
C ASN A 464 19.41 -30.51 -7.93
N THR A 465 19.41 -31.50 -7.04
CA THR A 465 19.53 -31.28 -5.59
C THR A 465 20.95 -30.81 -5.29
N CYS A 466 21.06 -29.58 -4.82
CA CYS A 466 22.33 -28.94 -4.48
C CYS A 466 22.84 -29.54 -3.15
N GLU A 467 23.85 -30.39 -3.20
CA GLU A 467 24.67 -30.80 -2.04
C GLU A 467 25.47 -29.60 -1.46
N ALA A 468 25.46 -28.43 -2.09
CA ALA A 468 26.26 -27.26 -1.68
C ALA A 468 25.63 -26.36 -0.60
N ALA A 469 24.47 -26.72 -0.03
CA ALA A 469 23.83 -25.92 1.03
C ALA A 469 24.54 -26.04 2.40
N GLU A 470 25.29 -27.13 2.64
CA GLU A 470 26.00 -27.32 3.92
C GLU A 470 27.38 -26.63 3.94
N GLU A 471 28.09 -26.54 2.82
CA GLU A 471 29.42 -25.89 2.77
C GLU A 471 29.34 -24.35 2.82
N ALA A 472 28.33 -23.73 2.21
CA ALA A 472 28.21 -22.27 2.21
C ALA A 472 27.81 -21.70 3.59
N CYS A 473 26.98 -22.42 4.35
CA CYS A 473 26.54 -22.01 5.68
C CYS A 473 27.61 -22.28 6.75
N GLY A 474 28.35 -23.39 6.65
CA GLY A 474 29.45 -23.72 7.56
C GLY A 474 30.67 -22.81 7.41
N SER A 475 30.96 -22.35 6.19
CA SER A 475 32.15 -21.54 5.90
C SER A 475 32.03 -20.07 6.31
N GLN A 476 30.81 -19.51 6.33
CA GLN A 476 30.58 -18.13 6.80
C GLN A 476 30.57 -18.02 8.33
N SER A 477 30.02 -19.02 9.04
CA SER A 477 30.05 -19.06 10.51
C SER A 477 31.48 -19.21 11.07
N MET A 478 32.37 -19.92 10.37
CA MET A 478 33.77 -20.13 10.79
C MET A 478 34.68 -18.92 10.50
N ARG A 479 34.31 -18.02 9.60
CA ARG A 479 35.09 -16.79 9.35
C ARG A 479 34.81 -15.71 10.40
N PHE A 480 33.56 -15.56 10.85
CA PHE A 480 33.21 -14.60 11.90
C PHE A 480 33.82 -14.94 13.28
N LEU A 481 34.06 -16.22 13.58
CA LEU A 481 34.68 -16.65 14.84
C LEU A 481 36.23 -16.57 14.85
N LYS A 482 36.87 -16.38 13.69
CA LYS A 482 38.32 -16.20 13.59
C LYS A 482 38.77 -14.73 13.58
N GLU A 483 37.86 -13.79 13.38
CA GLU A 483 38.16 -12.35 13.39
C GLU A 483 37.87 -11.67 14.76
N GLN A 484 37.53 -12.46 15.79
CA GLN A 484 37.32 -11.97 17.17
C GLN A 484 38.25 -12.60 18.23
N ASN A 485 39.38 -13.18 17.82
CA ASN A 485 40.45 -13.60 18.75
C ASN A 485 41.81 -13.03 18.35
#